data_AF-A0A3B9KGC5-F1
#
_entry.id   AF-A0A3B9KGC5-F1
#
_cell.length_a   1.000
_cell.length_b   1.000
_cell.length_c   1.000
_cell.angle_alpha   90.00
_cell.angle_beta   90.00
_cell.angle_gamma   90.00
#
_symmetry.space_group_name_H-M   'P 1'
#
loop_
_entity.id
_entity.type
_entity.pdbx_description
1 polymer ?
#
loop_
_entity_poly.entity_id
_entity_poly.type
_entity_poly.pdbx_seq_one_letter_code
_entity_poly.pdbx_strand_id
1 'polypeptide(L)'
;YIGTEHLLLGLVREGEGVATQVLTNLGIQVDQVRHSVEAIIGRGGHIVSGEVGLTPRAKKVIELAVDEARRLNHRFIGTEHLLLGLVREGSGIGADVLEKLGLQLEQVRAETIQVLRQHQ
;
A
#
# COMPACT_ATOMS: atom_id res chain seq x y z
N TYR A 1 10.88 -0.09 -12.89
CA TYR A 1 10.29 1.10 -12.23
C TYR A 1 9.68 0.66 -10.91
N ILE A 2 9.35 1.59 -10.01
CA ILE A 2 8.58 1.32 -8.79
C ILE A 2 7.18 1.92 -8.94
N GLY A 3 6.17 1.06 -9.03
CA GLY A 3 4.74 1.41 -9.14
C GLY A 3 3.98 1.27 -7.82
N THR A 4 2.67 1.50 -7.84
CA THR A 4 1.83 1.44 -6.63
C THR A 4 1.71 0.02 -6.07
N GLU A 5 1.77 -0.98 -6.94
CA GLU A 5 1.89 -2.41 -6.58
C GLU A 5 3.17 -2.72 -5.82
N HIS A 6 4.29 -2.07 -6.17
CA HIS A 6 5.57 -2.30 -5.53
C HIS A 6 5.58 -1.68 -4.13
N LEU A 7 4.91 -0.52 -3.95
CA LEU A 7 4.66 0.05 -2.64
C LEU A 7 3.79 -0.88 -1.80
N LEU A 8 2.69 -1.39 -2.35
CA LEU A 8 1.83 -2.35 -1.64
C LEU A 8 2.59 -3.62 -1.23
N LEU A 9 3.39 -4.20 -2.15
CA LEU A 9 4.25 -5.34 -1.84
C LEU A 9 5.28 -5.01 -0.75
N GLY A 10 5.82 -3.79 -0.75
CA GLY A 10 6.72 -3.31 0.31
C GLY A 10 6.03 -3.28 1.67
N LEU A 11 4.83 -2.72 1.74
CA LEU A 11 4.04 -2.61 2.98
C LEU A 11 3.73 -3.97 3.60
N VAL A 12 3.40 -4.97 2.77
CA VAL A 12 3.09 -6.33 3.27
C VAL A 12 4.34 -7.16 3.56
N ARG A 13 5.50 -6.79 2.99
CA ARG A 13 6.77 -7.48 3.24
C ARG A 13 7.41 -7.05 4.56
N GLU A 14 7.14 -5.85 5.03
CA GLU A 14 7.64 -5.37 6.33
C GLU A 14 7.16 -6.27 7.48
N GLY A 15 5.97 -6.87 7.36
CA GLY A 15 5.48 -7.95 8.23
C GLY A 15 4.99 -7.50 9.61
N GLU A 16 5.60 -6.47 10.19
CA GLU A 16 5.29 -5.97 11.55
C GLU A 16 4.62 -4.58 11.56
N GLY A 17 4.41 -3.97 10.39
CA GLY A 17 3.81 -2.65 10.27
C GLY A 17 2.28 -2.64 10.39
N VAL A 18 1.73 -1.49 10.78
CA VAL A 18 0.27 -1.24 10.84
C VAL A 18 -0.43 -1.61 9.54
N ALA A 19 0.18 -1.35 8.38
CA ALA A 19 -0.42 -1.74 7.10
C ALA A 19 -0.64 -3.26 6.96
N THR A 20 0.30 -4.08 7.45
CA THR A 20 0.16 -5.54 7.44
C THR A 20 -0.94 -5.99 8.40
N GLN A 21 -1.01 -5.38 9.58
CA GLN A 21 -2.06 -5.66 10.57
C GLN A 21 -3.45 -5.33 10.01
N VAL A 22 -3.61 -4.18 9.34
CA VAL A 22 -4.88 -3.77 8.70
C VAL A 22 -5.33 -4.80 7.68
N LEU A 23 -4.47 -5.20 6.75
CA LEU A 23 -4.85 -6.20 5.74
C LEU A 23 -5.20 -7.55 6.38
N THR A 24 -4.48 -7.94 7.43
CA THR A 24 -4.76 -9.17 8.18
C THR A 24 -6.12 -9.12 8.89
N ASN A 25 -6.45 -7.98 9.52
CA ASN A 25 -7.77 -7.75 10.15
C ASN A 25 -8.91 -7.83 9.14
N LEU A 26 -8.65 -7.40 7.90
CA LEU A 26 -9.58 -7.50 6.77
C LEU A 26 -9.60 -8.88 6.11
N GLY A 27 -8.90 -9.87 6.69
CA GLY A 27 -8.89 -11.26 6.22
C GLY A 27 -7.92 -11.55 5.08
N ILE A 28 -7.07 -10.59 4.69
CA ILE A 28 -6.11 -10.73 3.60
C ILE A 28 -4.75 -11.16 4.14
N GLN A 29 -4.25 -12.27 3.60
CA GLN A 29 -2.89 -12.76 3.90
C GLN A 29 -1.87 -12.13 2.95
N VAL A 30 -0.65 -11.90 3.44
CA VAL A 30 0.47 -11.32 2.67
C VAL A 30 0.71 -12.04 1.35
N ASP A 31 0.67 -13.37 1.36
CA ASP A 31 0.87 -14.16 0.15
C ASP A 31 -0.25 -13.95 -0.88
N GLN A 32 -1.49 -13.69 -0.46
CA GLN A 32 -2.59 -13.39 -1.40
C GLN A 32 -2.33 -12.09 -2.17
N VAL A 33 -1.77 -11.07 -1.50
CA VAL A 33 -1.36 -9.82 -2.14
C VAL A 33 -0.29 -10.07 -3.20
N ARG A 34 0.75 -10.85 -2.87
CA ARG A 34 1.81 -11.21 -3.82
C ARG A 34 1.25 -11.94 -5.04
N HIS A 35 0.43 -12.97 -4.84
CA HIS A 35 -0.17 -13.74 -5.93
C HIS A 35 -1.08 -12.87 -6.80
N SER A 36 -1.85 -11.94 -6.21
CA SER A 36 -2.72 -11.03 -6.95
C SER A 36 -1.92 -10.08 -7.84
N VAL A 37 -0.83 -9.50 -7.32
CA VAL A 37 0.09 -8.66 -8.11
C VAL A 37 0.71 -9.45 -9.26
N GLU A 38 1.23 -10.64 -8.99
CA GLU A 38 1.82 -11.52 -10.01
C GLU A 38 0.79 -11.92 -11.07
N ALA A 39 -0.47 -12.12 -10.71
CA ALA A 39 -1.54 -12.44 -11.65
C ALA A 39 -1.95 -11.26 -12.55
N ILE A 40 -1.72 -10.00 -12.13
CA ILE A 40 -2.04 -8.81 -12.92
C ILE A 40 -0.88 -8.44 -13.86
N ILE A 41 0.35 -8.45 -13.36
CA ILE A 41 1.52 -7.95 -14.09
C ILE A 41 2.29 -9.08 -14.79
N GLY A 42 2.14 -10.31 -14.30
CA GLY A 42 3.04 -11.41 -14.60
C GLY A 42 4.36 -11.30 -13.84
N ARG A 43 5.12 -12.39 -13.77
CA ARG A 43 6.52 -12.34 -13.33
C ARG A 43 7.37 -11.82 -14.48
N GLY A 44 7.95 -10.63 -14.32
CA GLY A 44 8.85 -10.06 -15.31
C GLY A 44 10.09 -10.94 -15.51
N GLY A 45 10.36 -11.36 -16.75
CA GLY A 45 11.61 -12.05 -17.13
C GLY A 45 12.79 -11.11 -17.40
N HIS A 46 12.62 -9.81 -17.18
CA HIS A 46 13.62 -8.80 -17.51
C HIS A 46 14.45 -8.39 -16.28
N ILE A 47 15.75 -8.65 -16.35
CA ILE A 47 16.74 -8.05 -15.47
C ILE A 47 16.70 -6.54 -15.70
N VAL A 48 16.28 -5.79 -14.68
CA VAL A 48 16.27 -4.32 -14.75
C VAL A 48 17.72 -3.84 -14.68
N SER A 49 18.26 -3.39 -15.81
CA SER A 49 19.58 -2.78 -15.90
C SER A 49 19.41 -1.26 -15.84
N GLY A 50 19.80 -0.61 -14.75
CA GLY A 50 19.75 0.85 -14.60
C GLY A 50 19.02 1.35 -13.34
N GLU A 51 18.90 2.68 -13.20
CA GLU A 51 18.25 3.32 -12.05
C GLU A 51 16.74 3.09 -12.07
N VAL A 52 16.19 2.55 -10.98
CA VAL A 52 14.77 2.22 -10.88
C VAL A 52 14.00 3.42 -10.34
N GLY A 53 13.45 4.24 -11.23
CA GLY A 53 12.63 5.39 -10.85
C GLY A 53 11.21 5.03 -10.39
N LEU A 54 10.63 5.89 -9.54
CA LEU A 54 9.21 5.87 -9.18
C LEU A 54 8.34 6.30 -10.36
N THR A 55 7.21 5.61 -10.56
CA THR A 55 6.16 6.08 -11.48
C THR A 55 5.51 7.37 -10.95
N PRO A 56 4.88 8.18 -11.80
CA PRO A 56 4.14 9.37 -11.35
C PRO A 56 3.11 9.08 -10.26
N ARG A 57 2.40 7.93 -10.36
CA ARG A 57 1.41 7.51 -9.35
C ARG A 57 2.07 7.09 -8.04
N ALA A 58 3.18 6.35 -8.10
CA ALA A 58 3.93 5.98 -6.88
C ALA A 58 4.47 7.23 -6.15
N LYS A 59 4.95 8.24 -6.90
CA LYS A 59 5.30 9.55 -6.31
C LYS A 59 4.09 10.20 -5.65
N LYS A 60 2.93 10.16 -6.31
CA LYS A 60 1.69 10.73 -5.77
C LYS A 60 1.23 10.04 -4.47
N VAL A 61 1.34 8.72 -4.39
CA VAL A 61 1.05 7.95 -3.16
C VAL A 61 1.92 8.44 -1.99
N ILE A 62 3.21 8.67 -2.23
CA ILE A 62 4.12 9.16 -1.19
C ILE A 62 3.75 10.59 -0.76
N GLU A 63 3.44 11.48 -1.71
CA GLU A 63 2.96 12.83 -1.37
C GLU A 63 1.69 12.78 -0.51
N LEU A 64 0.72 11.93 -0.87
CA LEU A 64 -0.51 11.77 -0.12
C LEU A 64 -0.27 11.17 1.26
N ALA A 65 0.71 10.28 1.41
CA ALA A 65 1.13 9.74 2.71
C ALA A 65 1.72 10.83 3.62
N VAL A 66 2.53 11.74 3.07
CA VAL A 66 3.03 12.92 3.80
C VAL A 66 1.85 13.76 4.32
N ASP A 67 0.85 14.00 3.47
CA ASP A 67 -0.33 14.78 3.83
C ASP A 67 -1.17 14.09 4.92
N GLU A 68 -1.34 12.77 4.86
CA GLU A 68 -2.05 12.00 5.90
C GLU A 68 -1.30 12.04 7.23
N ALA A 69 0.03 11.92 7.23
CA ALA A 69 0.84 12.06 8.45
C ALA A 69 0.67 13.44 9.08
N ARG A 70 0.70 14.50 8.26
CA ARG A 70 0.45 15.88 8.73
C ARG A 70 -0.96 16.05 9.29
N ARG A 71 -1.99 15.51 8.61
CA ARG A 71 -3.39 15.58 9.06
C ARG A 71 -3.61 14.88 10.40
N LEU A 72 -2.82 13.84 10.67
CA LEU A 72 -2.82 13.08 11.92
C LEU A 72 -1.85 13.66 12.97
N ASN A 73 -1.19 14.79 12.70
CA ASN A 73 -0.16 15.40 13.55
C ASN A 73 1.04 14.49 13.85
N HIS A 74 1.35 13.55 12.96
CA HIS A 74 2.52 12.69 13.03
C HIS A 74 3.74 13.35 12.37
N ARG A 75 4.89 13.28 13.04
CA ARG A 75 6.15 13.89 12.57
C ARG A 75 6.90 13.02 11.55
N PHE A 76 6.57 11.73 11.48
CA PHE A 76 7.21 10.74 10.62
C PHE A 76 6.15 9.95 9.84
N ILE A 77 6.55 9.45 8.68
CA ILE A 77 5.70 8.64 7.79
C ILE A 77 5.99 7.17 8.09
N GLY A 78 5.01 6.49 8.67
CA GLY A 78 4.96 5.03 8.82
C GLY A 78 4.13 4.32 7.74
N THR A 79 4.02 3.01 7.87
CA THR A 79 3.30 2.12 6.94
C THR A 79 1.83 2.48 6.75
N GLU A 80 1.17 2.88 7.83
CA GLU A 80 -0.21 3.34 7.87
C GLU A 80 -0.44 4.54 6.96
N HIS A 81 0.51 5.47 6.91
CA HIS A 81 0.38 6.68 6.11
C HIS A 81 0.57 6.35 4.64
N LEU A 82 1.50 5.45 4.31
CA LEU A 82 1.67 4.94 2.96
C LEU A 82 0.46 4.16 2.48
N LEU A 83 -0.16 3.34 3.34
CA LEU A 83 -1.40 2.64 3.03
C LEU A 83 -2.55 3.65 2.81
N LEU A 84 -2.69 4.65 3.69
CA LEU A 84 -3.67 5.74 3.53
C LEU A 84 -3.44 6.54 2.24
N GLY A 85 -2.18 6.81 1.88
CA GLY A 85 -1.80 7.47 0.64
C GLY A 85 -2.16 6.64 -0.59
N LEU A 86 -1.97 5.31 -0.52
CA LEU A 86 -2.29 4.38 -1.60
C LEU A 86 -3.79 4.33 -1.86
N VAL A 87 -4.59 4.15 -0.81
CA VAL A 87 -6.07 4.11 -0.94
C VAL A 87 -6.67 5.47 -1.31
N ARG A 88 -6.00 6.58 -0.94
CA ARG A 88 -6.42 7.93 -1.31
C ARG A 88 -6.07 8.29 -2.76
N GLU A 89 -4.96 7.77 -3.29
CA GLU A 89 -4.67 7.89 -4.73
C GLU A 89 -5.74 7.12 -5.52
N GLY A 90 -6.12 5.94 -5.02
CA GLY A 90 -7.32 5.22 -5.42
C GLY A 90 -7.27 4.65 -6.84
N SER A 91 -6.09 4.61 -7.46
CA SER A 91 -5.92 4.11 -8.82
C SER A 91 -4.61 3.33 -9.01
N GLY A 92 -4.54 2.67 -10.16
CA GLY A 92 -3.38 1.87 -10.52
C GLY A 92 -3.31 0.56 -9.75
N ILE A 93 -2.25 -0.19 -10.01
CA ILE A 93 -2.25 -1.62 -9.73
C ILE A 93 -2.33 -1.93 -8.23
N GLY A 94 -1.75 -1.09 -7.36
CA GLY A 94 -1.90 -1.23 -5.92
C GLY A 94 -3.37 -1.16 -5.45
N ALA A 95 -4.16 -0.24 -5.99
CA ALA A 95 -5.60 -0.14 -5.68
C ALA A 95 -6.36 -1.32 -6.29
N ASP A 96 -6.10 -1.62 -7.58
CA ASP A 96 -6.74 -2.73 -8.29
C ASP A 96 -6.52 -4.07 -7.59
N VAL A 97 -5.36 -4.28 -6.98
CA VAL A 97 -5.04 -5.49 -6.19
C VAL A 97 -5.92 -5.59 -4.95
N LEU A 98 -6.10 -4.50 -4.20
CA LEU A 98 -6.96 -4.50 -3.01
C LEU A 98 -8.41 -4.81 -3.40
N GLU A 99 -8.90 -4.19 -4.47
CA GLU A 99 -10.25 -4.42 -4.99
C GLU A 99 -10.44 -5.86 -5.50
N LYS A 100 -9.44 -6.41 -6.20
CA LYS A 100 -9.46 -7.80 -6.66
C LYS A 100 -9.46 -8.82 -5.53
N LEU A 101 -8.92 -8.44 -4.36
CA LEU A 101 -9.00 -9.22 -3.12
C LEU A 101 -10.32 -9.02 -2.36
N GLY A 102 -11.26 -8.27 -2.94
CA GLY A 102 -12.60 -8.04 -2.38
C GLY A 102 -12.69 -6.89 -1.38
N LEU A 103 -11.64 -6.08 -1.26
CA LEU A 103 -11.62 -4.94 -0.34
C LEU A 103 -12.16 -3.68 -1.03
N GLN A 104 -12.96 -2.91 -0.31
CA GLN A 104 -13.28 -1.53 -0.71
C GLN A 104 -12.22 -0.58 -0.14
N LEU A 105 -11.74 0.37 -0.94
CA LEU A 105 -10.68 1.30 -0.50
C LEU A 105 -11.09 2.10 0.75
N GLU A 106 -12.36 2.47 0.88
CA GLU A 106 -12.87 3.16 2.06
C GLU A 106 -12.85 2.26 3.31
N GLN A 107 -13.11 0.96 3.16
CA GLN A 107 -12.99 -0.01 4.25
C GLN A 107 -11.54 -0.12 4.74
N VAL A 108 -10.57 -0.15 3.82
CA VAL A 108 -9.14 -0.16 4.17
C VAL A 108 -8.74 1.13 4.89
N ARG A 109 -9.24 2.29 4.43
CA ARG A 109 -9.03 3.58 5.10
C ARG A 109 -9.58 3.56 6.52
N ALA A 110 -10.83 3.13 6.70
CA ALA A 110 -11.50 3.08 8.00
C ALA A 110 -10.75 2.17 8.99
N GLU A 111 -10.38 0.96 8.56
CA GLU A 111 -9.63 0.03 9.40
C GLU A 111 -8.24 0.58 9.77
N THR A 112 -7.56 1.24 8.83
CA THR A 112 -6.26 1.87 9.11
C THR A 112 -6.36 2.93 10.20
N ILE A 113 -7.39 3.77 10.17
CA ILE A 113 -7.64 4.78 11.21
C ILE A 113 -8.01 4.12 12.55
N GLN A 114 -8.74 3.00 12.52
CA GLN A 114 -9.08 2.25 13.72
C GLN A 114 -7.84 1.65 14.39
N VAL A 115 -7.00 0.94 13.64
CA VAL A 115 -5.76 0.34 14.17
C VAL A 115 -4.82 1.43 14.68
N LEU A 116 -4.69 2.55 13.97
CA LEU A 116 -3.89 3.68 14.43
C LEU A 116 -4.28 4.20 15.81
N ARG A 117 -5.58 4.30 16.09
CA ARG A 117 -6.08 4.75 17.40
C ARG A 117 -5.79 3.77 18.54
N GLN A 118 -5.52 2.50 18.23
CA GLN A 118 -5.19 1.48 19.23
C GLN A 118 -3.70 1.50 19.61
N HIS A 119 -2.86 2.10 18.77
CA HIS A 119 -1.40 2.18 18.95
C HIS A 119 -0.90 3.58 19.37
N GLN A 120 -1.82 4.52 19.62
CA GLN A 120 -1.57 5.84 20.20
C GLN A 120 -1.86 5.84 21.70
#